data_AF-A0A7W0FBF1-F1
#
_entry.id   AF-A0A7W0FBF1-F1
#
_cell.length_a   1.000
_cell.length_b   1.000
_cell.length_c   1.000
_cell.angle_alpha   90.00
_cell.angle_beta   90.00
_cell.angle_gamma   90.00
#
_symmetry.space_group_name_H-M   'P 1'
#
loop_
_entity.id
_entity.type
_entity.pdbx_description
1 polymer ?
#
loop_
_entity_poly.entity_id
_entity_poly.type
_entity_poly.pdbx_seq_one_letter_code
_entity_poly.pdbx_strand_id
1 'polypeptide(L)'
;MLRKKILFFCVSSTLFFCPPAPLAAESPRYIADLPNIHEYELFANNGWNGNWYVGYDHCWIVKLSPVKDIKKFKKAFIGVKLGRAKTAKQIEAAIQAVIDSQNKKLEEASPSEKKNLNAEIEALKKKKEAAANSAIYISVSDDSDFSDNKKYIAAQAAEIPLEGDFNEALNDVGGGRWFWKEVPLSSISADKENFVAVWSANGLFTSASYAPVIAAGWSEKDKYAYLTTDNAGEAPKRLEKNISFFTPALCIKLVPENKEELKVEITKAGITDGVLRVCGDVEGVPERIRLRVFRGKEEIPTGYGIASPPWCLTIYKLEKGRYNFYLDAEDYFGNRARSAEKTFAVE
;
A
#
# COMPACT_ATOMS: atom_id res chain seq x y z
N MET A 1 60.51 68.94 -5.06
CA MET A 1 60.27 67.86 -4.08
C MET A 1 58.77 67.63 -3.95
N LEU A 2 58.23 66.61 -4.64
CA LEU A 2 56.80 66.30 -4.69
C LEU A 2 56.44 65.36 -3.53
N ARG A 3 55.62 65.80 -2.57
CA ARG A 3 55.14 64.95 -1.47
C ARG A 3 53.90 64.16 -1.91
N LYS A 4 54.05 62.86 -2.16
CA LYS A 4 52.94 61.91 -2.35
C LYS A 4 52.24 61.66 -1.01
N LYS A 5 50.95 61.95 -0.90
CA LYS A 5 50.09 61.51 0.20
C LYS A 5 49.51 60.13 -0.17
N ILE A 6 49.84 59.13 0.64
CA ILE A 6 49.34 57.76 0.53
C ILE A 6 47.95 57.72 1.17
N LEU A 7 46.94 57.32 0.40
CA LEU A 7 45.57 57.13 0.85
C LEU A 7 45.46 55.71 1.45
N PHE A 8 45.22 55.61 2.75
CA PHE A 8 44.99 54.34 3.44
C PHE A 8 43.51 53.97 3.29
N PHE A 9 43.21 52.96 2.47
CA PHE A 9 41.87 52.38 2.35
C PHE A 9 41.71 51.32 3.46
N CYS A 10 40.94 51.64 4.51
CA CYS A 10 40.46 50.63 5.45
C CYS A 10 39.33 49.84 4.80
N VAL A 11 39.62 48.63 4.30
CA VAL A 11 38.60 47.66 3.91
C VAL A 11 38.00 47.11 5.21
N SER A 12 36.80 47.57 5.54
CA SER A 12 35.99 46.98 6.61
C SER A 12 35.45 45.65 6.10
N SER A 13 36.10 44.56 6.50
CA SER A 13 35.61 43.20 6.28
C SER A 13 34.43 42.95 7.20
N THR A 14 33.22 43.33 6.78
CA THR A 14 31.99 42.79 7.34
C THR A 14 31.96 41.30 7.05
N LEU A 15 32.36 40.50 8.03
CA LEU A 15 32.09 39.07 8.09
C LEU A 15 30.57 38.91 8.04
N PHE A 16 30.03 38.60 6.86
CA PHE A 16 28.69 38.08 6.72
C PHE A 16 28.65 36.77 7.51
N PHE A 17 28.06 36.83 8.72
CA PHE A 17 27.56 35.65 9.41
C PHE A 17 26.47 35.07 8.51
N CYS A 18 26.87 34.17 7.61
CA CYS A 18 25.93 33.30 6.95
C CYS A 18 25.35 32.41 8.06
N PRO A 19 24.04 32.46 8.36
CA PRO A 19 23.47 31.50 9.29
C PRO A 19 23.79 30.09 8.79
N PRO A 20 24.14 29.14 9.69
CA PRO A 20 24.38 27.78 9.28
C PRO A 20 23.20 27.32 8.44
N ALA A 21 23.48 26.78 7.26
CA ALA A 21 22.45 26.17 6.42
C ALA A 21 21.65 25.22 7.31
N PRO A 22 20.30 25.21 7.22
CA PRO A 22 19.51 24.26 7.98
C PRO A 22 20.07 22.87 7.70
N LEU A 23 20.49 22.17 8.78
CA LEU A 23 20.91 20.77 8.70
C LEU A 23 19.85 20.04 7.88
N ALA A 24 20.26 19.50 6.73
CA ALA A 24 19.37 18.72 5.88
C ALA A 24 18.69 17.67 6.76
N ALA A 25 17.35 17.59 6.69
CA ALA A 25 16.60 16.64 7.48
C ALA A 25 17.17 15.23 7.24
N GLU A 26 17.43 14.49 8.32
CA GLU A 26 17.88 13.10 8.18
C GLU A 26 16.85 12.32 7.37
N SER A 27 17.29 11.56 6.37
CA SER A 27 16.39 10.76 5.53
C SER A 27 15.76 9.61 6.35
N PRO A 28 14.53 9.17 6.01
CA PRO A 28 13.97 7.96 6.59
C PRO A 28 14.88 6.75 6.42
N ARG A 29 14.94 5.92 7.45
CA ARG A 29 15.69 4.67 7.43
C ARG A 29 14.75 3.50 7.18
N TYR A 30 15.14 2.63 6.26
CA TYR A 30 14.41 1.40 5.95
C TYR A 30 15.12 0.19 6.55
N ILE A 31 14.33 -0.72 7.11
CA ILE A 31 14.78 -2.03 7.60
C ILE A 31 14.01 -3.06 6.80
N ALA A 32 14.73 -3.78 5.95
CA ALA A 32 14.20 -4.79 5.04
C ALA A 32 15.28 -5.87 4.83
N ASP A 33 14.91 -6.97 4.19
CA ASP A 33 15.88 -8.02 3.84
C ASP A 33 16.87 -7.56 2.77
N LEU A 34 16.41 -6.71 1.84
CA LEU A 34 17.24 -6.09 0.81
C LEU A 34 17.74 -4.71 1.26
N PRO A 35 18.99 -4.33 0.90
CA PRO A 35 19.53 -3.01 1.24
C PRO A 35 18.75 -1.85 0.62
N ASN A 36 18.12 -2.08 -0.54
CA ASN A 36 17.38 -1.09 -1.28
C ASN A 36 15.93 -1.57 -1.51
N ILE A 37 14.97 -0.87 -0.92
CA ILE A 37 13.54 -1.20 -1.01
C ILE A 37 12.95 -1.05 -2.43
N HIS A 38 13.70 -0.46 -3.36
CA HIS A 38 13.29 -0.38 -4.76
C HIS A 38 13.57 -1.66 -5.55
N GLU A 39 14.46 -2.54 -5.07
CA GLU A 39 14.83 -3.81 -5.73
C GLU A 39 13.76 -4.91 -5.62
N TYR A 40 12.69 -4.65 -4.86
CA TYR A 40 11.51 -5.50 -4.82
C TYR A 40 10.65 -5.32 -6.08
N GLU A 41 11.13 -5.81 -7.23
CA GLU A 41 10.48 -5.61 -8.53
C GLU A 41 9.77 -6.85 -9.07
N LEU A 42 10.00 -8.03 -8.49
CA LEU A 42 9.47 -9.28 -9.01
C LEU A 42 7.96 -9.44 -8.73
N PHE A 43 7.30 -10.24 -9.56
CA PHE A 43 5.92 -10.73 -9.46
C PHE A 43 4.81 -9.66 -9.58
N ALA A 44 4.89 -8.58 -8.80
CA ALA A 44 3.88 -7.52 -8.76
C ALA A 44 4.02 -6.49 -9.89
N ASN A 45 5.16 -6.44 -10.58
CA ASN A 45 5.40 -5.46 -11.65
C ASN A 45 5.16 -5.99 -13.06
N ASN A 46 5.04 -7.31 -13.26
CA ASN A 46 4.59 -8.05 -14.46
C ASN A 46 5.11 -9.52 -14.39
N GLY A 47 4.59 -10.41 -15.25
CA GLY A 47 5.16 -11.75 -15.49
C GLY A 47 4.55 -12.90 -14.69
N TRP A 48 5.31 -14.00 -14.57
CA TRP A 48 4.93 -15.16 -13.76
C TRP A 48 4.76 -14.73 -12.30
N ASN A 49 3.67 -15.13 -11.63
CA ASN A 49 3.43 -14.78 -10.23
C ASN A 49 3.83 -15.89 -9.25
N GLY A 50 4.06 -17.12 -9.70
CA GLY A 50 4.52 -18.23 -8.85
C GLY A 50 3.75 -18.45 -7.54
N ASN A 51 2.45 -18.10 -7.50
CA ASN A 51 1.63 -18.05 -6.29
C ASN A 51 2.10 -17.08 -5.18
N TRP A 52 2.80 -16.00 -5.54
CA TRP A 52 3.17 -14.89 -4.65
C TRP A 52 2.01 -13.93 -4.41
N TYR A 53 0.93 -14.42 -3.80
CA TYR A 53 -0.23 -13.59 -3.48
C TYR A 53 -0.40 -13.41 -1.97
N VAL A 54 -1.15 -12.37 -1.59
CA VAL A 54 -1.52 -12.11 -0.19
C VAL A 54 -2.97 -12.47 0.01
N GLY A 55 -3.25 -13.40 0.92
CA GLY A 55 -4.54 -14.07 0.91
C GLY A 55 -5.05 -14.63 2.22
N TYR A 56 -6.22 -15.24 2.11
CA TYR A 56 -6.94 -15.95 3.17
C TYR A 56 -6.14 -17.12 3.72
N ASP A 57 -5.49 -17.85 2.83
CA ASP A 57 -4.72 -19.05 3.13
C ASP A 57 -3.22 -18.81 3.01
N HIS A 58 -2.77 -17.57 2.76
CA HIS A 58 -1.36 -17.21 2.59
C HIS A 58 -1.00 -16.00 3.45
N CYS A 59 -0.12 -16.22 4.43
CA CYS A 59 0.48 -15.16 5.22
C CYS A 59 1.99 -15.15 4.99
N TRP A 60 2.50 -14.04 4.48
CA TRP A 60 3.93 -13.81 4.30
C TRP A 60 4.51 -13.11 5.51
N ILE A 61 5.66 -13.58 5.98
CA ILE A 61 6.34 -13.06 7.16
C ILE A 61 7.82 -12.87 6.84
N VAL A 62 8.38 -11.73 7.22
CA VAL A 62 9.83 -11.48 7.22
C VAL A 62 10.33 -11.27 8.64
N LYS A 63 11.60 -11.60 8.86
CA LYS A 63 12.29 -11.40 10.13
C LYS A 63 13.39 -10.37 9.95
N LEU A 64 13.21 -9.23 10.59
CA LEU A 64 14.02 -8.03 10.41
C LEU A 64 14.88 -7.76 11.66
N SER A 65 16.02 -7.12 11.45
CA SER A 65 16.97 -6.84 12.53
C SER A 65 16.40 -5.92 13.63
N PRO A 66 16.90 -6.02 14.87
CA PRO A 66 16.59 -5.08 15.95
C PRO A 66 16.98 -3.63 15.61
N VAL A 67 16.27 -2.66 16.20
CA VAL A 67 16.44 -1.22 15.94
C VAL A 67 17.11 -0.52 17.12
N LYS A 68 18.43 -0.69 17.26
CA LYS A 68 19.17 -0.25 18.46
C LYS A 68 19.03 1.24 18.81
N ASP A 69 18.92 2.11 17.82
CA ASP A 69 18.82 3.57 17.98
C ASP A 69 17.41 4.12 17.69
N ILE A 70 16.37 3.32 17.97
CA ILE A 70 14.96 3.70 17.74
C ILE A 70 14.58 5.08 18.32
N LYS A 71 15.23 5.51 19.41
CA LYS A 71 14.98 6.79 20.08
C LYS A 71 15.30 8.02 19.21
N LYS A 72 16.04 7.87 18.11
CA LYS A 72 16.31 8.95 17.15
C LYS A 72 15.13 9.23 16.22
N PHE A 73 14.14 8.34 16.19
CA PHE A 73 13.02 8.42 15.26
C PHE A 73 11.77 8.90 15.96
N LYS A 74 10.92 9.62 15.21
CA LYS A 74 9.67 10.20 15.70
C LYS A 74 8.47 9.37 15.27
N LYS A 75 8.54 8.72 14.10
CA LYS A 75 7.48 7.85 13.58
C LYS A 75 8.06 6.52 13.10
N ALA A 76 7.25 5.48 13.18
CA ALA A 76 7.52 4.18 12.57
C ALA A 76 6.36 3.79 11.67
N PHE A 77 6.69 3.14 10.55
CA PHE A 77 5.74 2.60 9.62
C PHE A 77 6.13 1.16 9.28
N ILE A 78 5.14 0.33 9.02
CA ILE A 78 5.32 -0.96 8.36
C ILE A 78 4.74 -0.90 6.96
N GLY A 79 5.41 -1.56 6.02
CA GLY A 79 5.09 -1.47 4.61
C GLY A 79 5.02 -2.82 3.93
N VAL A 80 4.14 -2.91 2.93
CA VAL A 80 4.10 -4.00 1.97
C VAL A 80 4.04 -3.46 0.55
N LYS A 81 4.78 -4.04 -0.40
CA LYS A 81 4.67 -3.70 -1.82
C LYS A 81 3.73 -4.68 -2.54
N LEU A 82 2.63 -4.17 -3.09
CA LEU A 82 1.56 -4.96 -3.72
C LEU A 82 1.22 -4.45 -5.12
N GLY A 83 0.78 -5.33 -6.00
CA GLY A 83 0.28 -5.00 -7.33
C GLY A 83 -0.62 -6.10 -7.88
N ARG A 84 -1.02 -5.96 -9.15
CA ARG A 84 -1.81 -6.95 -9.90
C ARG A 84 -3.09 -7.39 -9.18
N ALA A 85 -3.77 -6.43 -8.54
CA ALA A 85 -5.10 -6.68 -8.04
C ALA A 85 -6.06 -7.01 -9.19
N LYS A 86 -7.13 -7.73 -8.87
CA LYS A 86 -8.10 -8.21 -9.83
C LYS A 86 -9.32 -7.31 -9.81
N THR A 87 -9.90 -7.06 -10.98
CA THR A 87 -11.19 -6.38 -11.05
C THR A 87 -12.30 -7.28 -10.50
N ALA A 88 -13.40 -6.69 -10.05
CA ALA A 88 -14.59 -7.46 -9.67
C ALA A 88 -15.02 -8.41 -10.80
N LYS A 89 -15.00 -7.93 -12.05
CA LYS A 89 -15.32 -8.75 -13.23
C LYS A 89 -14.37 -9.94 -13.41
N GLN A 90 -13.07 -9.75 -13.24
CA GLN A 90 -12.09 -10.84 -13.33
C GLN A 90 -12.32 -11.88 -12.22
N ILE A 91 -12.55 -11.41 -10.99
CA ILE A 91 -12.88 -12.28 -9.85
C ILE A 91 -14.17 -13.06 -10.14
N GLU A 92 -15.23 -12.39 -10.60
CA GLU A 92 -16.51 -12.99 -10.94
C GLU A 92 -16.39 -14.03 -12.06
N ALA A 93 -15.66 -13.72 -13.12
CA ALA A 93 -15.44 -14.64 -14.24
C ALA A 93 -14.65 -15.89 -13.79
N ALA A 94 -13.63 -15.70 -12.97
CA ALA A 94 -12.84 -16.81 -12.44
C ALA A 94 -13.67 -17.68 -11.47
N ILE A 95 -14.46 -17.08 -10.58
CA ILE A 95 -15.41 -17.82 -9.72
C ILE A 95 -16.42 -18.59 -10.58
N GLN A 96 -16.97 -17.96 -11.63
CA GLN A 96 -17.92 -18.59 -12.53
C GLN A 96 -17.30 -19.80 -13.24
N ALA A 97 -16.07 -19.70 -13.72
CA ALA A 97 -15.36 -20.82 -14.35
C ALA A 97 -15.16 -22.00 -13.37
N VAL A 98 -14.90 -21.73 -12.09
CA VAL A 98 -14.85 -22.78 -11.06
C VAL A 98 -16.23 -23.39 -10.85
N ILE A 99 -17.29 -22.59 -10.74
CA ILE A 99 -18.67 -23.07 -10.62
C ILE A 99 -19.02 -23.99 -11.80
N ASP A 100 -18.71 -23.58 -13.04
CA ASP A 100 -19.00 -24.36 -14.23
C ASP A 100 -18.23 -25.69 -14.24
N SER A 101 -16.97 -25.67 -13.82
CA SER A 101 -16.17 -26.89 -13.64
C SER A 101 -16.76 -27.83 -12.59
N GLN A 102 -17.22 -27.29 -11.45
CA GLN A 102 -17.84 -28.08 -10.38
C GLN A 102 -19.22 -28.62 -10.79
N ASN A 103 -20.02 -27.84 -11.54
CA ASN A 103 -21.28 -28.31 -12.12
C ASN A 103 -21.05 -29.48 -13.07
N LYS A 104 -20.01 -29.42 -13.91
CA LYS A 104 -19.65 -30.55 -14.78
C LYS A 104 -19.29 -31.80 -13.97
N LYS A 105 -18.52 -31.66 -12.89
CA LYS A 105 -18.23 -32.79 -11.98
C LYS A 105 -19.50 -33.30 -11.29
N LEU A 106 -20.45 -32.42 -10.98
CA LEU A 106 -21.72 -32.77 -10.34
C LEU A 106 -22.55 -33.72 -11.21
N GLU A 107 -22.50 -33.59 -12.54
CA GLU A 107 -23.23 -34.46 -13.47
C GLU A 107 -22.82 -35.94 -13.33
N GLU A 108 -21.52 -36.18 -13.11
CA GLU A 108 -20.91 -37.52 -13.05
C GLU A 108 -20.74 -38.06 -11.62
N ALA A 109 -21.01 -37.24 -10.60
CA ALA A 109 -20.73 -37.55 -9.19
C ALA A 109 -21.73 -38.52 -8.53
N SER A 110 -21.24 -39.29 -7.54
CA SER A 110 -22.08 -40.12 -6.68
C SER A 110 -23.03 -39.27 -5.80
N PRO A 111 -24.12 -39.83 -5.24
CA PRO A 111 -25.05 -39.07 -4.39
C PRO A 111 -24.41 -38.37 -3.18
N SER A 112 -23.40 -39.00 -2.56
CA SER A 112 -22.64 -38.40 -1.45
C SER A 112 -21.75 -37.24 -1.89
N GLU A 113 -21.11 -37.35 -3.05
CA GLU A 113 -20.27 -36.29 -3.62
C GLU A 113 -21.12 -35.11 -4.11
N LYS A 114 -22.30 -35.39 -4.68
CA LYS A 114 -23.25 -34.36 -5.12
C LYS A 114 -23.65 -33.41 -4.00
N LYS A 115 -23.83 -33.92 -2.77
CA LYS A 115 -24.14 -33.10 -1.60
C LYS A 115 -23.01 -32.11 -1.28
N ASN A 116 -21.76 -32.58 -1.32
CA ASN A 116 -20.58 -31.75 -1.03
C ASN A 116 -20.36 -30.69 -2.14
N LEU A 117 -20.43 -31.10 -3.41
CA LEU A 117 -20.27 -30.21 -4.55
C LEU A 117 -21.35 -29.10 -4.57
N ASN A 118 -22.60 -29.44 -4.29
CA ASN A 118 -23.66 -28.42 -4.18
C ASN A 118 -23.38 -27.41 -3.07
N ALA A 119 -22.89 -27.85 -1.91
CA ALA A 119 -22.51 -26.95 -0.83
C ALA A 119 -21.35 -26.02 -1.22
N GLU A 120 -20.34 -26.54 -1.91
CA GLU A 120 -19.22 -25.74 -2.45
C GLU A 120 -19.68 -24.70 -3.48
N ILE A 121 -20.58 -25.09 -4.39
CA ILE A 121 -21.13 -24.19 -5.42
C ILE A 121 -21.93 -23.05 -4.78
N GLU A 122 -22.79 -23.34 -3.81
CA GLU A 122 -23.55 -22.30 -3.10
C GLU A 122 -22.63 -21.38 -2.29
N ALA A 123 -21.56 -21.92 -1.68
CA ALA A 123 -20.55 -21.10 -1.02
C ALA A 123 -19.82 -20.18 -2.02
N LEU A 124 -19.46 -20.66 -3.21
CA LEU A 124 -18.83 -19.86 -4.27
C LEU A 124 -19.76 -18.74 -4.78
N LYS A 125 -21.05 -19.02 -4.98
CA LYS A 125 -22.05 -18.00 -5.36
C LYS A 125 -22.14 -16.90 -4.32
N LYS A 126 -22.21 -17.25 -3.03
CA LYS A 126 -22.22 -16.26 -1.95
C LYS A 126 -20.93 -15.44 -1.89
N LYS A 127 -19.78 -16.06 -2.13
CA LYS A 127 -18.49 -15.37 -2.17
C LYS A 127 -18.40 -14.36 -3.33
N LYS A 128 -19.02 -14.65 -4.49
CA LYS A 128 -19.08 -13.75 -5.66
C LYS A 128 -19.63 -12.36 -5.29
N GLU A 129 -20.61 -12.29 -4.40
CA GLU A 129 -21.26 -11.05 -3.96
C GLU A 129 -20.38 -10.21 -3.00
N ALA A 130 -19.35 -10.80 -2.38
CA ALA A 130 -18.53 -10.17 -1.34
C ALA A 130 -17.21 -9.56 -1.83
N ALA A 131 -16.89 -9.65 -3.13
CA ALA A 131 -15.57 -9.30 -3.69
C ALA A 131 -15.20 -7.81 -3.57
N ALA A 132 -16.18 -6.90 -3.47
CA ALA A 132 -15.96 -5.46 -3.60
C ALA A 132 -15.24 -4.79 -2.41
N ASN A 133 -15.18 -5.39 -1.23
CA ASN A 133 -14.67 -4.75 0.01
C ASN A 133 -13.57 -5.56 0.70
N SER A 134 -12.45 -5.75 0.00
CA SER A 134 -11.35 -6.61 0.44
C SER A 134 -10.18 -5.81 0.98
N ALA A 135 -9.76 -6.07 2.22
CA ALA A 135 -8.62 -5.41 2.85
C ALA A 135 -7.41 -6.36 2.97
N ILE A 136 -6.22 -5.80 2.78
CA ILE A 136 -4.95 -6.44 3.12
C ILE A 136 -4.51 -5.96 4.50
N TYR A 137 -4.26 -6.90 5.41
CA TYR A 137 -3.80 -6.63 6.76
C TYR A 137 -2.29 -6.78 6.86
N ILE A 138 -1.67 -5.94 7.69
CA ILE A 138 -0.26 -6.00 8.05
C ILE A 138 -0.12 -5.88 9.56
N SER A 139 0.90 -6.53 10.13
CA SER A 139 1.20 -6.49 11.56
C SER A 139 2.70 -6.57 11.81
N VAL A 140 3.13 -6.16 13.01
CA VAL A 140 4.49 -6.27 13.50
C VAL A 140 4.52 -6.84 14.92
N SER A 141 5.50 -7.68 15.20
CA SER A 141 5.75 -8.29 16.50
C SER A 141 7.25 -8.44 16.79
N ASP A 142 7.62 -8.58 18.05
CA ASP A 142 8.97 -8.99 18.46
C ASP A 142 9.09 -10.52 18.65
N ASP A 143 8.02 -11.25 18.32
CA ASP A 143 7.93 -12.70 18.24
C ASP A 143 7.28 -13.15 16.91
N SER A 144 7.18 -14.47 16.70
CA SER A 144 6.59 -15.04 15.49
C SER A 144 5.10 -15.39 15.60
N ASP A 145 4.47 -15.09 16.74
CA ASP A 145 3.05 -15.35 16.99
C ASP A 145 2.29 -14.03 16.96
N PHE A 146 1.44 -13.85 15.95
CA PHE A 146 0.70 -12.61 15.75
C PHE A 146 -0.70 -12.64 16.34
N SER A 147 -1.07 -13.67 17.11
CA SER A 147 -2.44 -13.89 17.58
C SER A 147 -2.95 -12.78 18.50
N ASP A 148 -2.10 -12.23 19.37
CA ASP A 148 -2.44 -11.11 20.28
C ASP A 148 -2.01 -9.74 19.72
N ASN A 149 -1.41 -9.72 18.53
CA ASN A 149 -0.85 -8.50 17.95
C ASN A 149 -1.92 -7.66 17.27
N LYS A 150 -1.69 -6.35 17.32
CA LYS A 150 -2.54 -5.39 16.63
C LYS A 150 -2.33 -5.51 15.12
N LYS A 151 -3.37 -5.94 14.41
CA LYS A 151 -3.42 -5.87 12.94
C LYS A 151 -3.85 -4.49 12.47
N TYR A 152 -3.33 -4.09 11.31
CA TYR A 152 -3.66 -2.84 10.67
C TYR A 152 -4.02 -3.07 9.20
N ILE A 153 -4.87 -2.22 8.63
CA ILE A 153 -5.13 -2.23 7.19
C ILE A 153 -3.94 -1.56 6.49
N ALA A 154 -3.25 -2.30 5.63
CA ALA A 154 -2.21 -1.78 4.74
C ALA A 154 -2.82 -1.11 3.50
N ALA A 155 -3.77 -1.81 2.87
CA ALA A 155 -4.41 -1.36 1.64
C ALA A 155 -5.82 -1.94 1.51
N GLN A 156 -6.73 -1.18 0.90
CA GLN A 156 -7.93 -1.75 0.29
C GLN A 156 -7.57 -2.31 -1.09
N ALA A 157 -8.25 -3.37 -1.53
CA ALA A 157 -8.00 -3.97 -2.85
C ALA A 157 -8.19 -2.96 -3.99
N ALA A 158 -9.13 -2.03 -3.85
CA ALA A 158 -9.36 -0.95 -4.81
C ALA A 158 -8.24 0.12 -4.84
N GLU A 159 -7.35 0.15 -3.85
CA GLU A 159 -6.17 1.02 -3.85
C GLU A 159 -4.96 0.34 -4.52
N ILE A 160 -5.01 -0.96 -4.78
CA ILE A 160 -3.89 -1.72 -5.34
C ILE A 160 -3.92 -1.63 -6.88
N PRO A 161 -2.79 -1.34 -7.55
CA PRO A 161 -2.71 -1.31 -9.00
C PRO A 161 -3.29 -2.58 -9.63
N LEU A 162 -4.15 -2.39 -10.63
CA LEU A 162 -4.81 -3.49 -11.32
C LEU A 162 -3.84 -4.25 -12.21
N GLU A 163 -4.08 -5.55 -12.35
CA GLU A 163 -3.48 -6.34 -13.40
C GLU A 163 -4.04 -5.91 -14.76
N GLY A 164 -3.15 -5.77 -15.75
CA GLY A 164 -3.56 -5.45 -17.11
C GLY A 164 -4.46 -6.54 -17.69
N ASP A 165 -5.45 -6.13 -18.48
CA ASP A 165 -6.34 -7.03 -19.21
C ASP A 165 -6.12 -6.87 -20.72
N PHE A 166 -6.11 -7.97 -21.46
CA PHE A 166 -5.91 -7.96 -22.90
C PHE A 166 -7.19 -7.65 -23.69
N ASN A 167 -8.36 -7.72 -23.04
CA ASN A 167 -9.67 -7.46 -23.65
C ASN A 167 -10.24 -6.09 -23.27
N GLU A 168 -9.81 -5.50 -22.15
CA GLU A 168 -10.39 -4.27 -21.61
C GLU A 168 -9.34 -3.19 -21.38
N ALA A 169 -9.66 -1.96 -21.79
CA ALA A 169 -8.92 -0.78 -21.38
C ALA A 169 -9.30 -0.43 -19.93
N LEU A 170 -8.43 -0.78 -18.99
CA LEU A 170 -8.61 -0.52 -17.57
C LEU A 170 -7.85 0.75 -17.15
N ASN A 171 -8.47 1.54 -16.27
CA ASN A 171 -7.77 2.59 -15.53
C ASN A 171 -6.96 1.94 -14.39
N ASP A 172 -5.98 2.65 -13.84
CA ASP A 172 -5.22 2.24 -12.65
C ASP A 172 -4.42 0.92 -12.78
N VAL A 173 -4.16 0.48 -14.02
CA VAL A 173 -3.19 -0.59 -14.31
C VAL A 173 -1.77 -0.08 -14.11
N GLY A 174 -0.91 -0.89 -13.48
CA GLY A 174 0.49 -0.53 -13.32
C GLY A 174 1.30 -1.51 -12.48
N GLY A 175 2.58 -1.16 -12.26
CA GLY A 175 3.47 -1.91 -11.39
C GLY A 175 3.08 -1.82 -9.91
N GLY A 176 3.62 -2.73 -9.11
CA GLY A 176 3.41 -2.80 -7.68
C GLY A 176 3.93 -1.57 -6.93
N ARG A 177 3.27 -1.24 -5.83
CA ARG A 177 3.50 -0.02 -5.04
C ARG A 177 3.57 -0.33 -3.54
N TRP A 178 4.32 0.48 -2.81
CA TRP A 178 4.42 0.38 -1.36
C TRP A 178 3.17 0.95 -0.69
N PHE A 179 2.64 0.21 0.27
CA PHE A 179 1.53 0.59 1.13
C PHE A 179 2.03 0.67 2.56
N TRP A 180 2.11 1.89 3.09
CA TRP A 180 2.66 2.17 4.41
C TRP A 180 1.56 2.37 5.45
N LYS A 181 1.82 1.82 6.64
CA LYS A 181 0.97 2.02 7.81
C LYS A 181 1.78 2.48 9.00
N GLU A 182 1.44 3.64 9.55
CA GLU A 182 2.02 4.13 10.79
C GLU A 182 1.66 3.21 11.96
N VAL A 183 2.66 2.90 12.78
CA VAL A 183 2.55 2.10 14.01
C VAL A 183 3.25 2.82 15.16
N PRO A 184 2.88 2.53 16.42
CA PRO A 184 3.62 3.06 17.56
C PRO A 184 5.10 2.66 17.49
N LEU A 185 6.01 3.59 17.79
CA LEU A 185 7.45 3.27 17.91
C LEU A 185 7.71 2.14 18.91
N SER A 186 6.91 2.07 19.98
CA SER A 186 6.99 1.02 20.99
C SER A 186 6.67 -0.38 20.46
N SER A 187 6.08 -0.50 19.27
CA SER A 187 5.84 -1.79 18.61
C SER A 187 7.06 -2.32 17.84
N ILE A 188 8.14 -1.53 17.75
CA ILE A 188 9.38 -1.92 17.08
C ILE A 188 10.45 -2.19 18.15
N SER A 189 10.96 -3.42 18.16
CA SER A 189 11.95 -3.86 19.13
C SER A 189 13.34 -3.32 18.83
N ALA A 190 13.99 -2.79 19.87
CA ALA A 190 15.39 -2.36 19.85
C ALA A 190 16.36 -3.52 20.17
N ASP A 191 15.86 -4.55 20.86
CA ASP A 191 16.68 -5.60 21.48
C ASP A 191 16.46 -6.98 20.85
N LYS A 192 15.30 -7.20 20.21
CA LYS A 192 14.93 -8.44 19.54
C LYS A 192 14.68 -8.21 18.05
N GLU A 193 14.67 -9.31 17.31
CA GLU A 193 14.23 -9.32 15.92
C GLU A 193 12.78 -8.82 15.83
N ASN A 194 12.45 -8.19 14.71
CA ASN A 194 11.11 -7.70 14.40
C ASN A 194 10.51 -8.54 13.29
N PHE A 195 9.36 -9.15 13.53
CA PHE A 195 8.62 -9.90 12.53
C PHE A 195 7.54 -9.01 11.92
N VAL A 196 7.47 -8.96 10.60
CA VAL A 196 6.39 -8.25 9.88
C VAL A 196 5.61 -9.27 9.06
N ALA A 197 4.30 -9.30 9.26
CA ALA A 197 3.39 -10.26 8.61
C ALA A 197 2.33 -9.54 7.76
N VAL A 198 1.93 -10.14 6.64
CA VAL A 198 0.85 -9.65 5.77
C VAL A 198 -0.05 -10.79 5.29
N TRP A 199 -1.36 -10.56 5.33
CA TRP A 199 -2.40 -11.52 4.93
C TRP A 199 -3.71 -10.81 4.57
N SER A 200 -4.74 -11.57 4.18
CA SER A 200 -6.09 -11.05 3.97
C SER A 200 -7.10 -11.91 4.71
N ALA A 201 -8.16 -11.30 5.26
CA ALA A 201 -9.29 -12.06 5.81
C ALA A 201 -10.33 -12.44 4.73
N ASN A 202 -10.14 -12.01 3.48
CA ASN A 202 -11.12 -12.29 2.44
C ASN A 202 -10.95 -13.71 1.90
N GLY A 203 -11.93 -14.58 2.19
CA GLY A 203 -12.01 -15.97 1.70
C GLY A 203 -12.06 -16.19 0.18
N LEU A 204 -12.00 -15.13 -0.64
CA LEU A 204 -11.73 -15.19 -2.07
C LEU A 204 -10.25 -15.19 -2.43
N PHE A 205 -9.40 -14.61 -1.57
CA PHE A 205 -7.98 -14.46 -1.86
C PHE A 205 -7.25 -15.77 -1.54
N THR A 206 -7.52 -16.82 -2.31
CA THR A 206 -6.94 -18.17 -2.13
C THR A 206 -6.08 -18.60 -3.32
N SER A 207 -5.79 -17.68 -4.23
CA SER A 207 -4.82 -17.88 -5.31
C SER A 207 -4.42 -16.53 -5.93
N ALA A 208 -3.33 -16.50 -6.68
CA ALA A 208 -2.92 -15.33 -7.45
C ALA A 208 -3.89 -14.93 -8.58
N SER A 209 -4.88 -15.79 -8.89
CA SER A 209 -5.96 -15.49 -9.83
C SER A 209 -7.04 -14.58 -9.23
N TYR A 210 -7.14 -14.52 -7.90
CA TYR A 210 -8.16 -13.73 -7.19
C TYR A 210 -7.57 -12.64 -6.29
N ALA A 211 -6.35 -12.87 -5.82
CA ALA A 211 -5.68 -12.03 -4.85
C ALA A 211 -4.67 -11.08 -5.49
N PRO A 212 -4.37 -9.94 -4.83
CA PRO A 212 -3.20 -9.13 -5.14
C PRO A 212 -1.90 -9.92 -5.01
N VAL A 213 -0.93 -9.58 -5.84
CA VAL A 213 0.40 -10.17 -5.86
C VAL A 213 1.33 -9.31 -5.00
N ILE A 214 2.08 -9.95 -4.11
CA ILE A 214 3.14 -9.30 -3.34
C ILE A 214 4.41 -9.23 -4.17
N ALA A 215 5.07 -8.08 -4.15
CA ALA A 215 6.37 -7.94 -4.81
C ALA A 215 7.43 -8.74 -4.04
N ALA A 216 8.47 -9.16 -4.74
CA ALA A 216 9.62 -9.81 -4.12
C ALA A 216 10.92 -9.32 -4.76
N GLY A 217 12.04 -9.65 -4.13
CA GLY A 217 13.36 -9.51 -4.73
C GLY A 217 14.25 -10.70 -4.37
N TRP A 218 15.42 -10.75 -5.01
CA TRP A 218 16.36 -11.85 -4.85
C TRP A 218 17.02 -11.80 -3.47
N SER A 219 16.83 -12.86 -2.68
CA SER A 219 17.44 -12.97 -1.35
C SER A 219 18.80 -13.68 -1.41
N GLU A 220 19.61 -13.43 -0.38
CA GLU A 220 20.81 -14.22 -0.12
C GLU A 220 20.42 -15.65 0.31
N LYS A 221 21.35 -16.61 0.13
CA LYS A 221 21.12 -18.04 0.33
C LYS A 221 20.68 -18.41 1.75
N ASP A 222 21.09 -17.64 2.75
CA ASP A 222 20.87 -17.91 4.18
C ASP A 222 19.87 -16.93 4.83
N LYS A 223 19.15 -16.14 4.02
CA LYS A 223 18.01 -15.34 4.47
C LYS A 223 16.71 -16.01 4.04
N TYR A 224 15.82 -16.21 5.00
CA TYR A 224 14.54 -16.85 4.78
C TYR A 224 13.40 -15.88 5.05
N ALA A 225 12.46 -15.86 4.11
CA ALA A 225 11.10 -15.45 4.39
C ALA A 225 10.30 -16.65 4.87
N TYR A 226 9.17 -16.40 5.53
CA TYR A 226 8.28 -17.45 5.99
C TYR A 226 6.92 -17.32 5.34
N LEU A 227 6.35 -18.47 4.98
CA LEU A 227 4.99 -18.59 4.48
C LEU A 227 4.22 -19.55 5.39
N THR A 228 3.16 -19.03 5.99
CA THR A 228 2.17 -19.84 6.73
C THR A 228 0.98 -20.05 5.81
N THR A 229 0.58 -21.32 5.64
CA THR A 229 -0.60 -21.67 4.84
C THR A 229 -1.77 -22.12 5.70
N ASP A 230 -2.99 -22.09 5.16
CA ASP A 230 -4.20 -22.58 5.85
C ASP A 230 -4.61 -21.73 7.07
N ASN A 231 -4.26 -20.44 7.06
CA ASN A 231 -4.55 -19.49 8.15
C ASN A 231 -6.04 -19.10 8.24
N ALA A 232 -6.84 -19.43 7.22
CA ALA A 232 -8.25 -19.11 7.14
C ALA A 232 -8.60 -17.63 7.43
N GLY A 233 -7.75 -16.72 6.98
CA GLY A 233 -7.91 -15.27 7.14
C GLY A 233 -7.44 -14.71 8.48
N GLU A 234 -6.93 -15.58 9.36
CA GLU A 234 -6.45 -15.22 10.68
C GLU A 234 -4.95 -14.87 10.68
N ALA A 235 -4.53 -14.20 11.75
CA ALA A 235 -3.13 -13.93 11.99
C ALA A 235 -2.34 -15.24 12.18
N PRO A 236 -1.09 -15.33 11.69
CA PRO A 236 -0.27 -16.52 11.85
C PRO A 236 0.12 -16.71 13.32
N LYS A 237 0.12 -17.96 13.79
CA LYS A 237 0.51 -18.33 15.16
C LYS A 237 1.96 -18.80 15.29
N ARG A 238 2.58 -19.14 14.16
CA ARG A 238 3.94 -19.66 14.07
C ARG A 238 4.45 -19.55 12.65
N LEU A 239 5.77 -19.67 12.52
CA LEU A 239 6.46 -19.84 11.24
C LEU A 239 6.30 -21.30 10.76
N GLU A 240 6.09 -21.49 9.47
CA GLU A 240 5.87 -22.83 8.91
C GLU A 240 6.85 -23.17 7.79
N LYS A 241 6.74 -22.52 6.63
CA LYS A 241 7.55 -22.83 5.45
C LYS A 241 8.64 -21.78 5.28
N ASN A 242 9.89 -22.22 5.21
CA ASN A 242 11.00 -21.35 4.86
C ASN A 242 11.07 -21.20 3.34
N ILE A 243 11.06 -19.96 2.88
CA ILE A 243 11.21 -19.59 1.47
C ILE A 243 12.59 -18.97 1.30
N SER A 244 13.40 -19.55 0.42
CA SER A 244 14.74 -19.08 0.07
C SER A 244 14.78 -18.52 -1.35
N PHE A 245 15.89 -17.87 -1.71
CA PHE A 245 16.17 -17.19 -2.99
C PHE A 245 15.30 -15.97 -3.29
N PHE A 246 14.14 -15.86 -2.64
CA PHE A 246 13.24 -14.73 -2.76
C PHE A 246 12.81 -14.25 -1.38
N THR A 247 12.69 -12.94 -1.21
CA THR A 247 12.12 -12.30 -0.03
C THR A 247 10.93 -11.41 -0.43
N PRO A 248 9.78 -11.50 0.25
CA PRO A 248 8.64 -10.64 -0.01
C PRO A 248 8.96 -9.20 0.41
N ALA A 249 8.33 -8.25 -0.27
CA ALA A 249 8.51 -6.83 -0.05
C ALA A 249 7.79 -6.37 1.22
N LEU A 250 8.36 -6.69 2.38
CA LEU A 250 7.93 -6.27 3.70
C LEU A 250 9.05 -5.49 4.39
N CYS A 251 8.70 -4.37 5.01
CA CYS A 251 9.69 -3.43 5.52
C CYS A 251 9.19 -2.64 6.73
N ILE A 252 10.11 -2.18 7.58
CA ILE A 252 9.90 -1.11 8.56
C ILE A 252 10.55 0.18 8.04
N LYS A 253 9.79 1.27 7.95
CA LYS A 253 10.27 2.63 7.67
C LYS A 253 10.29 3.43 8.97
N LEU A 254 11.44 3.99 9.32
CA LEU A 254 11.64 4.83 10.50
C LEU A 254 11.90 6.26 10.05
N VAL A 255 11.12 7.20 10.57
CA VAL A 255 11.18 8.59 10.16
C VAL A 255 11.70 9.45 11.31
N PRO A 256 12.82 10.18 11.13
CA PRO A 256 13.33 11.10 12.14
C PRO A 256 12.44 12.34 12.26
N GLU A 257 12.75 13.19 13.23
CA GLU A 257 12.10 14.49 13.31
C GLU A 257 12.41 15.31 12.04
N ASN A 258 11.36 15.83 11.41
CA ASN A 258 11.48 16.70 10.24
C ASN A 258 10.51 17.87 10.42
N LYS A 259 10.89 19.03 9.87
CA LYS A 259 10.11 20.28 9.93
C LYS A 259 9.41 20.60 8.61
N GLU A 260 9.41 19.65 7.67
CA GLU A 260 8.74 19.85 6.40
C GLU A 260 7.24 19.83 6.62
N GLU A 261 6.57 20.85 6.07
CA GLU A 261 5.11 20.95 6.09
C GLU A 261 4.58 20.64 4.70
N LEU A 262 3.56 19.79 4.67
CA LEU A 262 2.79 19.50 3.47
C LEU A 262 1.48 20.29 3.55
N LYS A 263 1.11 20.99 2.48
CA LYS A 263 -0.22 21.64 2.36
C LYS A 263 -0.86 21.25 1.04
N VAL A 264 -2.18 21.06 1.05
CA VAL A 264 -2.95 20.73 -0.15
C VAL A 264 -4.24 21.54 -0.19
N GLU A 265 -4.51 22.15 -1.34
CA GLU A 265 -5.71 22.96 -1.57
C GLU A 265 -6.41 22.57 -2.86
N ILE A 266 -7.74 22.69 -2.90
CA ILE A 266 -8.53 22.45 -4.12
C ILE A 266 -8.65 23.77 -4.89
N THR A 267 -7.97 23.85 -6.03
CA THR A 267 -8.00 25.01 -6.92
C THR A 267 -9.19 24.98 -7.88
N LYS A 268 -9.61 23.79 -8.33
CA LYS A 268 -10.75 23.64 -9.24
C LYS A 268 -11.49 22.34 -8.98
N ALA A 269 -12.82 22.39 -8.99
CA ALA A 269 -13.65 21.19 -8.97
C ALA A 269 -14.88 21.40 -9.86
N GLY A 270 -15.31 20.36 -10.58
CA GLY A 270 -16.49 20.38 -11.43
C GLY A 270 -17.08 19.00 -11.63
N ILE A 271 -18.40 18.94 -11.74
CA ILE A 271 -19.18 17.72 -11.99
C ILE A 271 -19.98 17.91 -13.29
N THR A 272 -19.91 16.94 -14.19
CA THR A 272 -20.69 16.93 -15.44
C THR A 272 -20.98 15.49 -15.80
N ASP A 273 -22.26 15.15 -16.01
CA ASP A 273 -22.72 13.81 -16.40
C ASP A 273 -22.15 12.68 -15.52
N GLY A 274 -22.15 12.88 -14.20
CA GLY A 274 -21.61 11.90 -13.23
C GLY A 274 -20.08 11.78 -13.24
N VAL A 275 -19.36 12.69 -13.89
CA VAL A 275 -17.89 12.76 -13.91
C VAL A 275 -17.41 13.92 -13.04
N LEU A 276 -16.84 13.60 -11.88
CA LEU A 276 -16.22 14.58 -10.98
C LEU A 276 -14.75 14.74 -11.36
N ARG A 277 -14.32 15.96 -11.65
CA ARG A 277 -12.91 16.33 -11.80
C ARG A 277 -12.49 17.33 -10.74
N VAL A 278 -11.42 17.01 -10.02
CA VAL A 278 -10.86 17.83 -8.95
C VAL A 278 -9.39 18.07 -9.23
N CYS A 279 -8.98 19.33 -9.29
CA CYS A 279 -7.59 19.75 -9.36
C CYS A 279 -7.22 20.50 -8.07
N GLY A 280 -5.98 20.32 -7.64
CA GLY A 280 -5.44 21.01 -6.49
C GLY A 280 -4.01 21.49 -6.70
N ASP A 281 -3.52 22.22 -5.71
CA ASP A 281 -2.12 22.61 -5.58
C ASP A 281 -1.56 21.97 -4.30
N VAL A 282 -0.27 21.66 -4.32
CA VAL A 282 0.46 21.12 -3.16
C VAL A 282 1.72 21.93 -2.91
N GLU A 283 1.86 22.39 -1.68
CA GLU A 283 3.11 22.93 -1.15
C GLU A 283 3.87 21.79 -0.47
N GLY A 284 5.10 21.53 -0.91
CA GLY A 284 5.91 20.38 -0.50
C GLY A 284 6.13 19.37 -1.63
N VAL A 285 6.74 18.22 -1.31
CA VAL A 285 6.99 17.12 -2.28
C VAL A 285 6.16 15.90 -1.87
N PRO A 286 4.91 15.79 -2.34
CA PRO A 286 4.06 14.66 -1.98
C PRO A 286 4.60 13.38 -2.62
N GLU A 287 4.59 12.29 -1.87
CA GLU A 287 4.75 10.93 -2.40
C GLU A 287 3.43 10.49 -3.09
N ARG A 288 2.30 10.99 -2.59
CA ARG A 288 0.97 10.67 -3.10
C ARG A 288 -0.05 11.76 -2.80
N ILE A 289 -0.97 11.98 -3.75
CA ILE A 289 -2.22 12.72 -3.56
C ILE A 289 -3.39 11.82 -3.95
N ARG A 290 -4.41 11.76 -3.10
CA ARG A 290 -5.66 11.05 -3.34
C ARG A 290 -6.84 12.01 -3.27
N LEU A 291 -7.87 11.70 -4.05
CA LEU A 291 -9.18 12.30 -3.96
C LEU A 291 -10.03 11.36 -3.11
N ARG A 292 -10.61 11.81 -2.01
CA ARG A 292 -11.48 10.97 -1.17
C ARG A 292 -12.91 11.43 -1.39
N VAL A 293 -13.80 10.52 -1.78
CA VAL A 293 -15.22 10.84 -2.05
C VAL A 293 -16.11 9.97 -1.21
N PHE A 294 -17.18 10.55 -0.67
CA PHE A 294 -18.10 9.87 0.22
C PHE A 294 -19.55 10.13 -0.19
N ARG A 295 -20.38 9.10 -0.08
CA ARG A 295 -21.85 9.21 -0.13
C ARG A 295 -22.37 9.03 1.28
N GLY A 296 -22.64 10.13 1.98
CA GLY A 296 -22.94 10.08 3.40
C GLY A 296 -21.70 9.69 4.22
N LYS A 297 -21.70 8.48 4.81
CA LYS A 297 -20.54 7.94 5.56
C LYS A 297 -19.74 6.90 4.78
N GLU A 298 -20.26 6.44 3.65
CA GLU A 298 -19.63 5.42 2.85
C GLU A 298 -18.62 6.05 1.90
N GLU A 299 -17.40 5.55 1.91
CA GLU A 299 -16.36 6.00 0.99
C GLU A 299 -16.48 5.28 -0.35
N ILE A 300 -16.42 6.07 -1.43
CA ILE A 300 -16.36 5.56 -2.79
C ILE A 300 -14.87 5.39 -3.14
N PRO A 301 -14.44 4.19 -3.53
CA PRO A 301 -13.07 3.98 -3.96
C PRO A 301 -12.71 4.84 -5.18
N THR A 302 -11.62 5.59 -5.07
CA THR A 302 -11.16 6.56 -6.08
C THR A 302 -9.81 6.16 -6.70
N GLY A 303 -9.36 4.94 -6.42
CA GLY A 303 -8.04 4.45 -6.78
C GLY A 303 -6.92 4.96 -5.86
N TYR A 304 -5.68 4.67 -6.25
CA TYR A 304 -4.48 4.96 -5.47
C TYR A 304 -4.12 6.45 -5.41
N GLY A 305 -4.63 7.26 -6.34
CA GLY A 305 -4.19 8.64 -6.51
C GLY A 305 -2.92 8.78 -7.34
N ILE A 306 -2.36 9.98 -7.38
CA ILE A 306 -1.27 10.38 -8.29
C ILE A 306 -0.03 10.85 -7.51
N ALA A 307 1.14 10.65 -8.10
CA ALA A 307 2.45 10.96 -7.49
C ALA A 307 3.21 12.07 -8.22
N SER A 308 2.64 12.61 -9.31
CA SER A 308 3.22 13.72 -10.07
C SER A 308 2.13 14.68 -10.57
N PRO A 309 2.48 15.96 -10.76
CA PRO A 309 1.56 16.94 -11.35
C PRO A 309 1.28 16.62 -12.83
N PRO A 310 0.15 17.12 -13.39
CA PRO A 310 -0.84 18.00 -12.75
C PRO A 310 -1.68 17.23 -11.72
N TRP A 311 -1.96 17.88 -10.58
CA TRP A 311 -2.69 17.27 -9.46
C TRP A 311 -4.21 17.24 -9.70
N CYS A 312 -4.62 16.64 -10.80
CA CYS A 312 -6.00 16.55 -11.24
C CYS A 312 -6.48 15.09 -11.23
N LEU A 313 -7.41 14.78 -10.34
CA LEU A 313 -8.03 13.46 -10.24
C LEU A 313 -9.45 13.50 -10.81
N THR A 314 -9.85 12.41 -11.46
CA THR A 314 -11.18 12.28 -12.05
C THR A 314 -11.83 10.99 -11.59
N ILE A 315 -13.09 11.06 -11.18
CA ILE A 315 -13.93 9.91 -10.88
C ILE A 315 -15.08 9.92 -11.87
N TYR A 316 -15.39 8.76 -12.42
CA TYR A 316 -16.42 8.58 -13.44
C TYR A 316 -17.62 7.84 -12.87
N LYS A 317 -18.76 7.95 -13.56
CA LYS A 317 -19.97 7.13 -13.32
C LYS A 317 -20.53 7.26 -11.89
N LEU A 318 -20.46 8.45 -11.30
CA LEU A 318 -21.15 8.70 -10.04
C LEU A 318 -22.66 8.65 -10.26
N GLU A 319 -23.34 7.91 -9.40
CA GLU A 319 -24.81 7.82 -9.39
C GLU A 319 -25.45 9.14 -8.92
N LYS A 320 -26.77 9.27 -9.12
CA LYS A 320 -27.53 10.39 -8.58
C LYS A 320 -27.45 10.41 -7.06
N GLY A 321 -27.10 11.56 -6.49
CA GLY A 321 -26.94 11.68 -5.05
C GLY A 321 -26.14 12.89 -4.61
N ARG A 322 -26.04 13.05 -3.29
CA ARG A 322 -25.18 14.05 -2.65
C ARG A 322 -23.89 13.39 -2.15
N TYR A 323 -22.80 14.10 -2.37
CA TYR A 323 -21.46 13.62 -2.06
C TYR A 323 -20.65 14.71 -1.38
N ASN A 324 -19.71 14.29 -0.54
CA ASN A 324 -18.65 15.13 0.00
C ASN A 324 -17.29 14.58 -0.42
N PHE A 325 -16.31 15.47 -0.61
CA PHE A 325 -14.98 15.08 -1.04
C PHE A 325 -13.90 16.04 -0.54
N TYR A 326 -12.66 15.54 -0.55
CA TYR A 326 -11.47 16.33 -0.27
C TYR A 326 -10.24 15.70 -0.94
N LEU A 327 -9.14 16.44 -0.98
CA LEU A 327 -7.83 15.91 -1.36
C LEU A 327 -7.04 15.60 -0.08
N ASP A 328 -6.41 14.43 -0.02
CA ASP A 328 -5.35 14.14 0.96
C ASP A 328 -4.02 13.95 0.25
N ALA A 329 -2.97 14.49 0.85
CA ALA A 329 -1.60 14.32 0.40
C ALA A 329 -0.77 13.69 1.51
N GLU A 330 0.20 12.88 1.13
CA GLU A 330 1.17 12.24 2.01
C GLU A 330 2.56 12.34 1.37
N ASP A 331 3.57 12.74 2.15
CA ASP A 331 4.97 12.79 1.71
C ASP A 331 5.77 11.55 2.16
N TYR A 332 7.03 11.48 1.74
CA TYR A 332 7.89 10.34 2.05
C TYR A 332 8.26 10.24 3.55
N PHE A 333 8.15 11.35 4.30
CA PHE A 333 8.28 11.40 5.76
C PHE A 333 6.97 11.02 6.48
N GLY A 334 5.89 10.74 5.75
CA GLY A 334 4.58 10.46 6.32
C GLY A 334 3.94 11.67 7.01
N ASN A 335 4.29 12.88 6.60
CA ASN A 335 3.47 14.06 6.88
C ASN A 335 2.23 13.98 6.00
N ARG A 336 1.10 14.43 6.55
CA ARG A 336 -0.20 14.36 5.88
C ARG A 336 -0.83 15.73 5.86
N ALA A 337 -1.41 16.06 4.72
CA ALA A 337 -2.17 17.27 4.51
C ALA A 337 -3.55 16.91 3.98
N ARG A 338 -4.55 17.71 4.34
CA ARG A 338 -5.91 17.55 3.84
C ARG A 338 -6.44 18.90 3.42
N SER A 339 -7.08 18.96 2.26
CA SER A 339 -7.76 20.16 1.80
C SER A 339 -9.09 20.36 2.53
N ALA A 340 -9.67 21.55 2.41
CA ALA A 340 -11.04 21.79 2.86
C ALA A 340 -12.02 20.83 2.17
N GLU A 341 -12.95 20.27 2.96
CA GLU A 341 -14.02 19.43 2.43
C GLU A 341 -15.00 20.25 1.59
N LYS A 342 -15.42 19.69 0.45
CA LYS A 342 -16.42 20.28 -0.45
C LYS A 342 -17.57 19.30 -0.67
N THR A 343 -18.73 19.81 -1.03
CA THR A 343 -19.94 19.01 -1.31
C THR A 343 -20.44 19.28 -2.72
N PHE A 344 -21.04 18.27 -3.36
CA PHE A 344 -21.73 18.41 -4.64
C PHE A 344 -22.93 17.46 -4.73
N ALA A 345 -23.77 17.70 -5.73
CA ALA A 345 -24.86 16.81 -6.10
C ALA A 345 -24.67 16.34 -7.55
N VAL A 346 -25.03 15.09 -7.82
CA VAL A 346 -25.20 14.55 -9.16
C VAL A 346 -26.70 14.47 -9.41
N GLU A 347 -27.17 15.16 -10.45
CA GLU A 347 -28.59 15.33 -10.77
C GLU A 347 -29.21 14.18 -11.57
#